data_AF-A0A0K2TZQ9-F1
#
_entry.id   AF-A0A0K2TZQ9-F1
#
_cell.length_a   1.000
_cell.length_b   1.000
_cell.length_c   1.000
_cell.angle_alpha   90.00
_cell.angle_beta   90.00
_cell.angle_gamma   90.00
#
_symmetry.space_group_name_H-M   'P 1'
#
loop_
_entity.id
_entity.type
_entity.pdbx_description
1 polymer ?
#
loop_
_entity_poly.entity_id
_entity_poly.type
_entity_poly.pdbx_seq_one_letter_code
_entity_poly.pdbx_strand_id
1 'polypeptide(L)'
;MYTRFKGFLTTRPLLTNCLIYGTFYSGAEFSQQTILRKIRTEKSSPYDFPLIGRYFVLGSTVFPVSLYYWFRFLDKKMVGTAMKVVVPKVIVDQLVSSPYMLATFFIGMSIMEGKKDIFEECKEKMWPSYQP
;
A
#
# COMPACT_ATOMS: atom_id res chain seq x y z
N MET A 1 21.56 -5.69 19.76
CA MET A 1 20.15 -5.57 19.32
C MET A 1 20.03 -5.31 17.82
N TYR A 2 20.78 -4.34 17.28
CA TYR A 2 20.78 -3.97 15.85
C TYR A 2 21.14 -5.12 14.88
N THR A 3 22.12 -5.96 15.24
CA THR A 3 22.58 -7.10 14.41
C THR A 3 21.53 -8.21 14.29
N ARG A 4 20.74 -8.45 15.34
CA ARG A 4 19.63 -9.42 15.34
C ARG A 4 18.45 -8.92 14.50
N PHE A 5 18.15 -7.63 14.56
CA PHE A 5 17.13 -7.01 13.73
C PHE A 5 17.53 -7.10 12.25
N LYS A 6 18.76 -6.71 11.89
CA LYS A 6 19.30 -6.89 10.53
C LYS A 6 19.24 -8.35 10.05
N GLY A 7 19.61 -9.32 10.89
CA GLY A 7 19.53 -10.74 10.56
C GLY A 7 18.11 -11.22 10.27
N PHE A 8 17.12 -10.75 11.03
CA PHE A 8 15.71 -11.05 10.77
C PHE A 8 15.24 -10.44 9.45
N LEU A 9 15.64 -9.20 9.15
CA LEU A 9 15.31 -8.51 7.89
C LEU A 9 15.88 -9.20 6.65
N THR A 10 17.02 -9.89 6.75
CA THR A 10 17.72 -10.49 5.60
C THR A 10 17.40 -11.97 5.38
N THR A 11 16.96 -12.69 6.41
CA THR A 11 16.74 -14.15 6.31
C THR A 11 15.45 -14.50 5.56
N ARG A 12 14.41 -13.66 5.64
CA ARG A 12 13.12 -13.87 4.95
C ARG A 12 12.54 -12.56 4.42
N PRO A 13 13.12 -11.99 3.34
CA PRO A 13 12.81 -10.64 2.87
C PRO A 13 11.32 -10.43 2.53
N LEU A 14 10.63 -11.44 2.02
CA LEU A 14 9.19 -11.37 1.74
C LEU A 14 8.35 -11.26 3.01
N LEU A 15 8.60 -12.11 4.01
CA LEU A 15 7.86 -12.07 5.27
C LEU A 15 8.13 -10.77 6.03
N THR A 16 9.37 -10.30 5.99
CA THR A 16 9.76 -9.01 6.52
C THR A 16 8.99 -7.88 5.84
N ASN A 17 8.91 -7.88 4.51
CA ASN A 17 8.11 -6.90 3.78
C ASN A 17 6.64 -6.99 4.18
N CYS A 18 6.04 -8.18 4.21
CA CYS A 18 4.66 -8.37 4.68
C CYS A 18 4.38 -7.71 6.04
N LEU A 19 5.24 -7.94 7.02
CA LEU A 19 5.08 -7.35 8.36
C LEU A 19 5.28 -5.84 8.36
N ILE A 20 6.30 -5.33 7.66
CA ILE A 20 6.62 -3.91 7.58
C ILE A 20 5.50 -3.13 6.91
N TYR A 21 5.09 -3.56 5.70
CA TYR A 21 4.03 -2.90 4.95
C TYR A 21 2.69 -2.97 5.70
N GLY A 22 2.32 -4.13 6.26
CA GLY A 22 1.11 -4.24 7.08
C GLY A 22 1.08 -3.24 8.24
N THR A 23 2.19 -3.15 8.99
CA THR A 23 2.32 -2.22 10.12
C THR A 23 2.23 -0.76 9.68
N PHE A 24 2.88 -0.39 8.57
CA PHE A 24 2.83 0.98 8.06
C PHE A 24 1.43 1.36 7.57
N TYR A 25 0.75 0.49 6.84
CA TYR A 25 -0.62 0.76 6.36
C TYR A 25 -1.61 0.91 7.51
N SER A 26 -1.58 0.00 8.49
CA SER A 26 -2.44 0.11 9.67
C SER A 26 -2.08 1.32 10.55
N GLY A 27 -0.79 1.63 10.66
CA GLY A 27 -0.30 2.78 11.41
C GLY A 27 -0.73 4.10 10.76
N ALA A 28 -0.64 4.20 9.43
CA ALA A 28 -1.09 5.35 8.67
C ALA A 28 -2.59 5.58 8.84
N GLU A 29 -3.40 4.52 8.74
CA GLU A 29 -4.85 4.61 8.95
C GLU A 29 -5.20 5.02 10.39
N PHE A 30 -4.52 4.43 11.39
CA PHE A 30 -4.69 4.84 12.79
C PHE A 30 -4.31 6.31 13.03
N SER A 31 -3.20 6.76 12.42
CA SER A 31 -2.78 8.16 12.46
C SER A 31 -3.80 9.07 11.77
N GLN A 32 -4.32 8.67 10.60
CA GLN A 32 -5.34 9.41 9.86
C GLN A 32 -6.61 9.58 10.70
N GLN A 33 -7.14 8.51 11.30
CA GLN A 33 -8.31 8.59 12.18
C GLN A 33 -8.04 9.49 13.40
N THR A 34 -6.84 9.43 13.98
CA THR A 34 -6.46 10.27 15.11
C THR A 34 -6.38 11.76 14.73
N ILE A 35 -5.80 12.08 13.58
CA ILE A 35 -5.70 13.45 13.06
C ILE A 35 -7.09 13.99 12.72
N LEU A 36 -7.91 13.22 12.00
CA LEU A 36 -9.25 13.62 11.59
C LEU A 36 -10.13 13.95 12.80
N ARG A 37 -10.05 13.17 13.88
CA ARG A 37 -10.74 13.49 15.14
C ARG A 37 -10.30 14.80 15.77
N LYS A 38 -9.00 15.07 15.74
CA LYS A 38 -8.45 16.30 16.31
C LYS A 38 -8.87 17.53 15.51
N ILE A 39 -9.01 17.41 14.19
CA ILE A 39 -9.35 18.50 13.29
C ILE A 39 -10.87 18.72 13.17
N ARG A 40 -11.66 17.65 12.99
CA ARG A 40 -13.11 17.78 12.67
C ARG A 40 -14.02 17.96 13.88
N THR A 41 -13.51 18.03 15.11
CA THR A 41 -14.34 18.10 16.33
C THR A 41 -15.34 16.94 16.47
N GLU A 42 -15.17 15.84 15.74
CA GLU A 42 -15.85 14.57 15.99
C GLU A 42 -15.18 13.88 17.19
N LYS A 43 -15.44 14.42 18.39
CA LYS A 43 -14.80 13.93 19.62
C LYS A 43 -15.36 12.58 20.10
N SER A 44 -16.43 12.06 19.48
CA SER A 44 -17.20 10.90 19.96
C SER A 44 -17.22 9.68 19.05
N SER A 45 -16.72 9.73 17.82
CA SER A 45 -16.72 8.56 16.92
C SER A 45 -15.67 7.53 17.39
N PRO A 46 -16.00 6.26 17.67
CA PRO A 46 -15.03 5.22 18.07
C PRO A 46 -14.05 4.89 16.94
N TYR A 47 -12.92 4.22 17.25
CA TYR A 47 -11.89 3.92 16.23
C TYR A 47 -12.44 2.82 15.34
N ASP A 48 -12.30 2.99 14.02
CA ASP A 48 -12.70 1.97 13.07
C ASP A 48 -11.59 0.91 12.99
N PHE A 49 -11.55 0.05 14.01
CA PHE A 49 -10.64 -1.08 14.09
C PHE A 49 -10.85 -2.10 12.96
N PRO A 50 -12.09 -2.42 12.53
CA PRO A 50 -12.30 -3.23 11.32
C PRO A 50 -11.57 -2.66 10.10
N LEU A 51 -11.66 -1.34 9.86
CA LEU A 51 -10.98 -0.68 8.75
C LEU A 51 -9.45 -0.78 8.88
N ILE A 52 -8.90 -0.50 10.06
CA ILE A 52 -7.46 -0.65 10.33
C ILE A 52 -7.00 -2.10 10.07
N GLY A 53 -7.82 -3.09 10.46
CA GLY A 53 -7.57 -4.50 10.19
C GLY A 53 -7.55 -4.82 8.69
N ARG A 54 -8.48 -4.29 7.91
CA ARG A 54 -8.50 -4.43 6.44
C ARG A 54 -7.24 -3.85 5.80
N TYR A 55 -6.81 -2.67 6.23
CA TYR A 55 -5.56 -2.05 5.78
C TYR A 55 -4.34 -2.89 6.13
N PHE A 56 -4.31 -3.48 7.32
CA PHE A 56 -3.25 -4.42 7.71
C PHE A 56 -3.24 -5.66 6.79
N VAL A 57 -4.39 -6.25 6.49
CA VAL A 57 -4.50 -7.42 5.61
C VAL A 57 -3.98 -7.10 4.21
N LEU A 58 -4.44 -6.03 3.57
CA LEU A 58 -3.96 -5.65 2.23
C LEU A 58 -2.47 -5.28 2.24
N GLY A 59 -2.05 -4.49 3.23
CA GLY A 59 -0.67 -4.07 3.41
C GLY A 59 0.28 -5.22 3.72
N SER A 60 -0.20 -6.33 4.31
CA SER A 60 0.64 -7.48 4.64
C SER A 60 0.64 -8.59 3.60
N THR A 61 -0.28 -8.58 2.65
CA THR A 61 -0.43 -9.69 1.69
C THR A 61 -0.26 -9.23 0.25
N VAL A 62 -1.21 -8.44 -0.27
CA VAL A 62 -1.32 -8.15 -1.70
C VAL A 62 -0.21 -7.21 -2.18
N PHE A 63 0.01 -6.10 -1.47
CA PHE A 63 1.01 -5.10 -1.84
C PHE A 63 2.47 -5.58 -1.76
N PRO A 64 2.93 -6.18 -0.65
CA PRO A 64 4.33 -6.58 -0.53
C PRO A 64 4.72 -7.64 -1.57
N VAL A 65 3.79 -8.55 -1.90
CA VAL A 65 3.99 -9.57 -2.94
C VAL A 65 4.01 -8.93 -4.33
N SER A 66 3.03 -8.07 -4.64
CA SER A 66 2.96 -7.39 -5.94
C SER A 66 4.19 -6.53 -6.20
N LEU A 67 4.59 -5.71 -5.23
CA LEU A 67 5.77 -4.85 -5.33
C LEU A 67 7.06 -5.66 -5.46
N TYR A 68 7.19 -6.78 -4.73
CA TYR A 68 8.37 -7.64 -4.84
C TYR A 68 8.58 -8.13 -6.27
N TYR A 69 7.53 -8.65 -6.92
CA TYR A 69 7.63 -9.14 -8.29
C TYR A 69 7.79 -7.99 -9.29
N TRP A 70 7.10 -6.87 -9.08
CA TRP A 70 7.20 -5.69 -9.93
C TRP A 70 8.61 -5.11 -9.97
N PHE A 71 9.24 -4.90 -8.81
CA PHE A 71 10.61 -4.39 -8.76
C PHE A 71 11.62 -5.38 -9.34
N ARG A 72 11.45 -6.70 -9.12
CA ARG A 72 12.29 -7.70 -9.79
C ARG A 72 12.17 -7.65 -11.32
N PHE A 73 10.98 -7.39 -11.85
CA PHE A 73 10.77 -7.20 -13.28
C PHE A 73 11.46 -5.93 -13.79
N LEU A 74 11.25 -4.79 -13.11
CA LEU A 74 11.86 -3.52 -13.48
C LEU A 74 13.39 -3.57 -13.44
N ASP A 75 13.97 -4.19 -12.42
CA ASP A 75 15.42 -4.29 -12.29
C ASP A 75 16.04 -5.23 -13.32
N LYS A 76 15.30 -6.24 -13.79
CA LYS A 76 15.73 -7.08 -14.92
C LYS A 76 15.69 -6.33 -16.26
N LYS A 77 14.69 -5.46 -16.46
CA LYS A 77 14.48 -4.75 -17.73
C LYS A 77 15.31 -3.48 -17.87
N MET A 78 15.53 -2.77 -16.78
CA MET A 78 16.20 -1.48 -16.75
C MET A 78 17.39 -1.56 -15.79
N VAL A 79 18.54 -2.05 -16.28
CA VAL A 79 19.72 -2.27 -15.42
C VAL A 79 20.54 -0.99 -15.29
N GLY A 80 20.97 -0.68 -14.07
CA GLY A 80 21.85 0.45 -13.78
C GLY A 80 21.22 1.51 -12.90
N THR A 81 22.08 2.38 -12.37
CA THR A 81 21.73 3.42 -11.38
C THR A 81 21.83 4.84 -11.94
N ALA A 82 22.23 4.99 -13.21
CA ALA A 82 22.33 6.29 -13.85
C ALA A 82 20.93 6.95 -13.97
N MET A 83 20.86 8.27 -13.84
CA MET A 83 19.59 9.02 -13.91
C MET A 83 18.81 8.75 -15.21
N LYS A 84 19.52 8.55 -16.33
CA LYS A 84 18.93 8.18 -17.62
C LYS A 84 18.17 6.84 -17.61
N VAL A 85 18.42 5.98 -16.62
CA VAL A 85 17.74 4.69 -16.40
C VAL A 85 16.69 4.83 -15.29
N VAL A 86 17.01 5.54 -14.21
CA VAL A 86 16.12 5.70 -13.06
C VAL A 86 14.89 6.54 -13.39
N VAL A 87 15.04 7.63 -14.15
CA VAL A 87 13.89 8.49 -14.50
C VAL A 87 12.82 7.73 -15.31
N PRO A 88 13.17 7.01 -16.39
CA PRO A 88 12.19 6.16 -17.08
C PRO A 88 11.58 5.08 -16.19
N LYS A 89 12.35 4.46 -15.28
CA LYS A 89 11.81 3.50 -14.29
C LYS A 89 10.69 4.11 -13.47
N VAL A 90 10.92 5.30 -12.91
CA VAL A 90 9.92 6.00 -12.08
C VAL A 90 8.68 6.34 -12.90
N ILE A 91 8.85 6.80 -14.14
CA ILE A 91 7.71 7.09 -15.03
C ILE A 91 6.88 5.82 -15.27
N VAL A 92 7.53 4.70 -15.60
CA VAL A 92 6.82 3.42 -15.81
C VAL A 92 6.15 2.93 -14.53
N ASP A 93 6.81 3.06 -13.39
CA ASP A 93 6.23 2.70 -12.10
C ASP A 93 4.96 3.51 -11.81
N GLN A 94 5.01 4.83 -11.98
CA GLN A 94 3.86 5.70 -11.74
C GLN A 94 2.71 5.50 -12.74
N LEU A 95 3.01 5.18 -14.00
CA LEU A 95 1.98 5.00 -15.03
C LEU A 95 1.38 3.59 -15.05
N VAL A 96 2.06 2.58 -14.52
CA VAL A 96 1.62 1.18 -14.61
C VAL A 96 1.37 0.59 -13.22
N SER A 97 2.36 0.66 -12.34
CA SER A 97 2.29 0.05 -11.01
C SER A 97 1.29 0.77 -10.12
N SER A 98 1.38 2.11 -10.05
CA SER A 98 0.50 2.92 -9.21
C SER A 98 -0.99 2.72 -9.51
N PRO A 99 -1.49 2.83 -10.77
CA PRO A 99 -2.91 2.57 -11.07
C PRO A 99 -3.31 1.13 -10.80
N TYR A 100 -2.45 0.16 -11.10
CA TYR A 100 -2.72 -1.24 -10.79
C TYR A 100 -2.88 -1.47 -9.27
N MET A 101 -1.98 -0.92 -8.47
CA MET A 101 -2.03 -1.02 -7.01
C MET A 101 -3.27 -0.34 -6.44
N LEU A 102 -3.62 0.85 -6.94
CA LEU A 102 -4.78 1.60 -6.50
C LEU A 102 -6.10 0.88 -6.84
N ALA A 103 -6.21 0.32 -8.05
CA ALA A 103 -7.36 -0.49 -8.42
C ALA A 103 -7.48 -1.73 -7.52
N THR A 104 -6.37 -2.40 -7.28
CA THR A 104 -6.29 -3.57 -6.39
C THR A 104 -6.69 -3.21 -4.95
N PHE A 105 -6.30 -2.03 -4.48
CA PHE A 105 -6.69 -1.52 -3.18
C PHE A 105 -8.21 -1.38 -3.06
N PHE A 106 -8.85 -0.60 -3.94
CA PHE A 106 -10.28 -0.33 -3.86
C PHE A 106 -11.12 -1.59 -4.05
N ILE A 107 -10.72 -2.47 -4.97
CA ILE A 107 -11.40 -3.76 -5.17
C ILE A 107 -11.22 -4.65 -3.94
N GLY A 108 -10.01 -4.75 -3.40
CA GLY A 108 -9.71 -5.53 -2.20
C GLY A 108 -10.49 -5.05 -0.97
N MET A 109 -10.59 -3.73 -0.80
CA MET A 109 -11.42 -3.11 0.23
C MET A 109 -12.89 -3.45 0.06
N SER A 110 -13.43 -3.31 -1.15
CA SER A 110 -14.83 -3.63 -1.46
C SER A 110 -15.16 -5.10 -1.19
N ILE A 111 -14.23 -6.02 -1.47
CA ILE A 111 -14.38 -7.45 -1.15
C ILE A 111 -14.46 -7.66 0.36
N MET A 112 -13.54 -7.08 1.15
CA MET A 112 -13.52 -7.23 2.61
C MET A 112 -14.67 -6.49 3.31
N GLU A 113 -15.30 -5.55 2.63
CA GLU A 113 -16.52 -4.88 3.05
C GLU A 113 -17.80 -5.65 2.69
N GLY A 114 -17.68 -6.68 1.84
CA GLY A 114 -18.84 -7.46 1.37
C GLY A 114 -19.76 -6.66 0.45
N LYS A 115 -19.22 -5.70 -0.31
CA LYS A 115 -19.98 -4.92 -1.29
C LYS A 115 -20.47 -5.81 -2.43
N LYS A 116 -21.67 -5.51 -2.96
CA LYS A 116 -22.25 -6.23 -4.09
C LYS A 116 -21.53 -5.94 -5.41
N ASP A 117 -21.23 -4.68 -5.68
CA ASP A 117 -20.37 -4.27 -6.79
C ASP A 117 -18.98 -3.92 -6.23
N ILE A 118 -18.00 -4.76 -6.53
CA ILE A 118 -16.62 -4.60 -6.07
C ILE A 118 -15.83 -3.59 -6.91
N PHE A 119 -16.37 -3.15 -8.06
CA PHE A 119 -15.71 -2.23 -8.98
C PHE A 119 -16.24 -0.80 -8.87
N GLU A 120 -17.39 -0.59 -8.23
CA GLU A 120 -18.04 0.71 -8.08
C GLU A 120 -17.09 1.73 -7.45
N GLU A 121 -16.58 1.45 -6.26
CA GLU A 121 -15.66 2.34 -5.55
C GLU A 121 -14.37 2.60 -6.34
N CYS A 122 -13.88 1.58 -7.04
CA CYS A 122 -12.71 1.68 -7.89
C CYS A 122 -12.95 2.66 -9.05
N LYS A 123 -14.10 2.58 -9.73
CA LYS A 123 -14.48 3.51 -10.81
C LYS A 123 -14.65 4.94 -10.30
N GLU A 124 -15.27 5.09 -9.14
CA GLU A 124 -15.55 6.40 -8.54
C GLU A 124 -14.28 7.10 -8.05
N LYS A 125 -13.38 6.37 -7.37
CA LYS A 125 -12.24 6.97 -6.67
C LYS A 125 -10.94 6.98 -7.47
N MET A 126 -10.82 6.17 -8.52
CA MET A 126 -9.57 6.09 -9.29
C MET A 126 -9.23 7.41 -9.97
N TRP A 127 -10.17 8.05 -10.66
CA TRP A 127 -9.90 9.34 -11.32
C TRP A 127 -9.62 10.49 -10.34
N PRO A 128 -10.43 10.71 -9.28
CA PRO A 128 -10.13 11.70 -8.26
C PRO A 128 -8.76 11.54 -7.60
N SER A 129 -8.24 10.31 -7.51
CA SER A 129 -6.93 10.06 -6.91
C SER A 129 -5.75 10.60 -7.73
N TYR A 130 -5.96 10.94 -9.00
CA TYR A 130 -4.96 11.55 -9.88
C TYR A 130 -5.16 13.06 -10.06
N GLN A 131 -6.18 13.64 -9.43
CA GLN A 131 -6.40 15.09 -9.47
C GLN A 131 -5.42 15.77 -8.51
N PRO A 132 -4.81 16.90 -8.93
CA PRO A 132 -3.86 17.65 -8.12
C PRO A 132 -4.50 18.32 -6.90
#